data_AF-A0A2I1GJF8-F1
#
_entry.id   AF-A0A2I1GJF8-F1
#
_cell.length_a   1.000
_cell.length_b   1.000
_cell.length_c   1.000
_cell.angle_alpha   90.00
_cell.angle_beta   90.00
_cell.angle_gamma   90.00
#
_symmetry.space_group_name_H-M   'P 1'
#
loop_
_entity.id
_entity.type
_entity.pdbx_description
1 polymer ?
#
loop_
_entity_poly.entity_id
_entity_poly.type
_entity_poly.pdbx_seq_one_letter_code
_entity_poly.pdbx_strand_id
1 'polypeptide(L)'
;MSPLIHVEEVSVVIAVLGGFIIIFGLVSFFVKERLYLSEALVSVIVGIILGPIALGLLDPFHWGPKDDITFEFTRIVIAIQVMCSGVALPKAYLAKEWKSLIILLLPVMTYMWAASGLIIWWIIPKINLLESLAIAACVTPTDPILANSVVKGRFAEKHVPPHVRNLLSAESASNDGLAYPFLFLSIYLMEEVSVGKAIGKWFLFAWLYQVALSCVIGVVVGYIARKLLYLAERNRLIDKESFLVFAIALAVSYSYLISFYGLND
;
A
#
# COMPACT_ATOMS: atom_id res chain seq x y z
N MET A 1 -35.02 0.38 2.66
CA MET A 1 -34.56 -0.68 3.59
C MET A 1 -33.06 -0.51 3.70
N SER A 2 -32.57 -0.13 4.88
CA SER A 2 -31.14 0.09 5.14
C SER A 2 -30.35 -1.18 4.84
N PRO A 3 -29.25 -1.13 4.07
CA PRO A 3 -28.34 -2.26 3.94
C PRO A 3 -27.54 -2.32 5.23
N LEU A 4 -28.11 -2.96 6.25
CA LEU A 4 -27.36 -3.27 7.46
C LEU A 4 -26.36 -4.34 7.06
N ILE A 5 -25.08 -3.97 6.99
CA ILE A 5 -23.97 -4.93 6.99
C ILE A 5 -24.26 -5.91 8.13
N HIS A 6 -24.42 -7.19 7.80
CA HIS A 6 -24.67 -8.19 8.82
C HIS A 6 -23.38 -8.34 9.62
N VAL A 7 -23.42 -8.00 10.92
CA VAL A 7 -22.27 -8.13 11.85
C VAL A 7 -21.61 -9.52 11.79
N GLU A 8 -22.39 -10.51 11.37
CA GLU A 8 -21.98 -11.89 11.08
C GLU A 8 -20.89 -11.97 9.99
N GLU A 9 -21.01 -11.25 8.88
CA GLU A 9 -20.04 -11.30 7.77
C GLU A 9 -18.68 -10.74 8.19
N VAL A 10 -18.66 -9.60 8.88
CA VAL A 10 -17.44 -9.02 9.43
C VAL A 10 -16.79 -9.98 10.43
N SER A 11 -17.60 -10.65 11.25
CA SER A 11 -17.11 -11.64 12.22
C SER A 11 -16.48 -12.86 11.53
N VAL A 12 -17.10 -13.34 10.45
CA VAL A 12 -16.56 -14.44 9.63
C VAL A 12 -15.23 -14.03 8.99
N VAL A 13 -15.16 -12.84 8.39
CA VAL A 13 -13.92 -12.32 7.78
C VAL A 13 -12.79 -12.27 8.80
N ILE A 14 -13.03 -11.70 9.99
CA ILE A 14 -12.03 -11.59 11.05
C ILE A 14 -11.62 -12.98 11.56
N ALA A 15 -12.57 -13.89 11.77
CA ALA A 15 -12.29 -15.25 12.24
C ALA A 15 -11.44 -16.03 11.24
N VAL A 16 -11.77 -15.94 9.95
CA VAL A 16 -11.03 -16.57 8.86
C VAL A 16 -9.63 -16.00 8.73
N LEU A 17 -9.48 -14.67 8.72
CA LEU A 17 -8.18 -14.01 8.67
C LEU A 17 -7.32 -14.38 9.89
N GLY A 18 -7.88 -14.34 11.10
CA GLY A 18 -7.19 -14.74 12.32
C GLY A 18 -6.76 -16.19 12.29
N GLY A 19 -7.66 -17.10 11.88
CA GLY A 19 -7.35 -18.52 11.70
C GLY A 19 -6.25 -18.76 10.68
N PHE A 20 -6.30 -18.08 9.53
CA PHE A 20 -5.27 -18.14 8.50
C PHE A 20 -3.92 -17.67 9.04
N ILE A 21 -3.85 -16.51 9.71
CA ILE A 21 -2.60 -15.97 10.27
C ILE A 21 -2.01 -16.93 11.29
N ILE A 22 -2.83 -17.53 12.17
CA ILE A 22 -2.37 -18.50 13.16
C ILE A 22 -1.78 -19.74 12.47
N ILE A 23 -2.55 -20.36 11.57
CA ILE A 23 -2.13 -21.60 10.88
C ILE A 23 -0.89 -21.34 10.04
N PHE A 24 -0.90 -20.28 9.21
CA PHE A 24 0.22 -19.90 8.39
C PHE A 24 1.46 -19.59 9.23
N GLY A 25 1.29 -18.86 10.34
CA GLY A 25 2.37 -18.55 11.27
C GLY A 25 3.10 -19.81 11.78
N LEU A 26 2.33 -20.84 12.16
CA LEU A 26 2.87 -22.12 12.64
C LEU A 26 3.69 -22.88 11.59
N VAL A 27 3.34 -22.77 10.30
CA VAL A 27 4.04 -23.46 9.20
C VAL A 27 4.95 -22.55 8.37
N SER A 28 5.02 -21.26 8.71
CA SER A 28 5.66 -20.22 7.91
C SER A 28 7.12 -20.53 7.59
N PHE A 29 7.86 -21.11 8.53
CA PHE A 29 9.25 -21.51 8.32
C PHE A 29 9.37 -22.56 7.21
N PHE A 30 8.53 -23.59 7.22
CA PHE A 30 8.56 -24.64 6.20
C PHE A 30 8.19 -24.08 4.82
N VAL A 31 7.12 -23.27 4.75
CA VAL A 31 6.65 -22.66 3.50
C VAL A 31 7.71 -21.73 2.90
N LYS A 32 8.31 -20.85 3.71
CA LYS A 32 9.25 -19.85 3.23
C LYS A 32 10.63 -20.42 2.93
N GLU A 33 11.18 -21.23 3.84
CA GLU A 33 12.59 -21.64 3.78
C GLU A 33 12.80 -23.00 3.09
N ARG A 34 11.74 -23.82 2.94
CA ARG A 34 11.84 -25.12 2.25
C ARG A 34 11.16 -25.11 0.89
N LEU A 35 9.95 -24.52 0.80
CA LEU A 35 9.20 -24.45 -0.45
C LEU A 35 9.50 -23.17 -1.26
N TYR A 36 10.14 -22.17 -0.66
CA TYR A 36 10.43 -20.87 -1.29
C TYR A 36 9.17 -20.17 -1.84
N LEU A 37 8.01 -20.42 -1.21
CA LEU A 37 6.75 -19.79 -1.59
C LEU A 37 6.56 -18.46 -0.87
N SER A 38 6.08 -17.44 -1.59
CA SER A 38 5.74 -16.14 -0.99
C SER A 38 4.43 -16.21 -0.21
N GLU A 39 4.32 -15.38 0.83
CA GLU A 39 3.11 -15.27 1.64
C GLU A 39 1.90 -14.85 0.80
N ALA A 40 2.12 -13.96 -0.17
CA ALA A 40 1.08 -13.48 -1.07
C ALA A 40 0.50 -14.62 -1.93
N LEU A 41 1.35 -15.49 -2.49
CA LEU A 41 0.88 -16.61 -3.31
C LEU A 41 0.01 -17.57 -2.49
N VAL A 42 0.45 -17.91 -1.27
CA VAL A 42 -0.32 -18.77 -0.36
C VAL A 42 -1.63 -18.11 0.04
N SER A 43 -1.61 -16.80 0.34
CA SER A 43 -2.80 -16.03 0.70
C SER A 43 -3.82 -15.99 -0.45
N VAL A 44 -3.37 -15.83 -1.69
CA VAL A 44 -4.24 -15.86 -2.89
C VAL A 44 -4.89 -17.23 -3.07
N ILE A 45 -4.12 -18.31 -2.96
CA ILE A 45 -4.65 -19.68 -3.10
C ILE A 45 -5.70 -19.95 -2.02
N VAL A 46 -5.41 -19.61 -0.77
CA VAL A 46 -6.37 -19.74 0.33
C VAL A 46 -7.60 -18.87 0.09
N GLY A 47 -7.42 -17.63 -0.36
CA GLY A 47 -8.52 -16.74 -0.73
C GLY A 47 -9.43 -17.31 -1.82
N ILE A 48 -8.88 -17.96 -2.84
CA ILE A 48 -9.66 -18.63 -3.90
C ILE A 48 -10.45 -19.82 -3.33
N ILE A 49 -9.84 -20.62 -2.45
CA ILE A 49 -10.48 -21.79 -1.82
C ILE A 49 -11.61 -21.36 -0.87
N LEU A 50 -11.38 -20.32 -0.06
CA LEU A 50 -12.38 -19.80 0.87
C LEU A 50 -13.44 -18.92 0.18
N GLY A 51 -13.11 -18.41 -1.01
CA GLY A 51 -13.91 -17.50 -1.81
C GLY A 51 -15.14 -18.15 -2.45
N PRO A 52 -15.91 -17.36 -3.24
CA PRO A 52 -17.18 -17.80 -3.83
C PRO A 52 -17.04 -18.95 -4.85
N ILE A 53 -15.84 -19.18 -5.38
CA ILE A 53 -15.58 -20.23 -6.38
C ILE A 53 -15.61 -21.63 -5.76
N ALA A 54 -15.26 -21.76 -4.47
CA ALA A 54 -15.10 -23.06 -3.81
C ALA A 54 -15.97 -23.18 -2.55
N LEU A 55 -15.54 -22.66 -1.40
CA LEU A 55 -16.26 -22.83 -0.13
C LEU A 55 -17.32 -21.76 0.14
N GLY A 56 -17.24 -20.59 -0.50
CA GLY A 56 -18.20 -19.49 -0.32
C GLY A 56 -18.24 -18.90 1.09
N LEU A 57 -17.17 -19.09 1.88
CA LEU A 57 -17.08 -18.56 3.25
C LEU A 57 -16.74 -17.06 3.27
N LEU A 58 -15.95 -16.62 2.29
CA LEU A 58 -15.62 -15.22 2.06
C LEU A 58 -16.23 -14.81 0.73
N ASP A 59 -17.37 -14.14 0.75
CA ASP A 59 -18.01 -13.66 -0.49
C ASP A 59 -18.17 -12.14 -0.50
N PRO A 60 -17.19 -11.41 -1.06
CA PRO A 60 -17.23 -9.96 -1.16
C PRO A 60 -18.46 -9.43 -1.91
N PHE A 61 -19.04 -10.20 -2.84
CA PHE A 61 -20.20 -9.76 -3.62
C PHE A 61 -21.48 -9.62 -2.80
N HIS A 62 -21.52 -10.20 -1.60
CA HIS A 62 -22.67 -10.14 -0.69
C HIS A 62 -22.48 -9.13 0.46
N TRP A 63 -21.26 -8.60 0.65
CA TRP A 63 -20.90 -7.70 1.75
C TRP A 63 -21.52 -6.31 1.69
N GLY A 64 -22.19 -5.98 0.59
CA GLY A 64 -22.92 -4.74 0.40
C GLY A 64 -23.06 -4.36 -1.08
N PRO A 65 -23.89 -3.34 -1.38
CA PRO A 65 -24.08 -2.86 -2.75
C PRO A 65 -22.86 -2.08 -3.30
N LYS A 66 -21.94 -1.68 -2.43
CA LYS A 66 -20.64 -1.07 -2.73
C LYS A 66 -19.63 -1.85 -1.91
N ASP A 67 -18.47 -2.19 -2.48
CA ASP A 67 -17.40 -2.99 -1.84
C ASP A 67 -16.72 -2.28 -0.63
N ASP A 68 -17.51 -1.59 0.19
CA ASP A 68 -17.10 -0.68 1.26
C ASP A 68 -16.26 -1.40 2.32
N ILE A 69 -16.58 -2.68 2.63
CA ILE A 69 -15.80 -3.49 3.57
C ILE A 69 -14.39 -3.73 3.04
N THR A 70 -14.28 -4.18 1.79
CA THR A 70 -13.00 -4.44 1.14
C THR A 70 -12.19 -3.16 1.01
N PHE A 71 -12.84 -2.05 0.66
CA PHE A 71 -12.21 -0.74 0.54
C PHE A 71 -11.64 -0.24 1.87
N GLU A 72 -12.44 -0.21 2.93
CA GLU A 72 -11.99 0.24 4.26
C GLU A 72 -10.92 -0.70 4.85
N PHE A 73 -11.07 -2.01 4.65
CA PHE A 73 -10.06 -2.98 5.07
C PHE A 73 -8.73 -2.75 4.36
N THR A 74 -8.74 -2.60 3.02
CA THR A 74 -7.54 -2.36 2.23
C THR A 74 -6.88 -1.03 2.62
N ARG A 75 -7.67 0.02 2.87
CA ARG A 75 -7.16 1.30 3.36
C ARG A 75 -6.39 1.16 4.67
N ILE A 76 -6.95 0.43 5.65
CA ILE A 76 -6.26 0.17 6.93
C ILE A 76 -4.95 -0.58 6.69
N VAL A 77 -4.99 -1.65 5.89
CA VAL A 77 -3.83 -2.50 5.62
C VAL A 77 -2.71 -1.68 4.98
N ILE A 78 -3.00 -0.91 3.93
CA ILE A 78 -2.01 -0.06 3.24
C ILE A 78 -1.45 1.00 4.20
N ALA A 79 -2.30 1.65 5.00
CA ALA A 79 -1.85 2.65 5.96
C ALA A 79 -0.84 2.07 6.97
N ILE A 80 -1.14 0.89 7.52
CA ILE A 80 -0.25 0.19 8.45
C ILE A 80 1.04 -0.26 7.73
N GLN A 81 0.93 -0.84 6.54
CA GLN A 81 2.07 -1.35 5.76
C GLN A 81 3.05 -0.24 5.41
N VAL A 82 2.57 0.88 4.87
CA VAL A 82 3.41 2.02 4.49
C VAL A 82 4.09 2.64 5.72
N MET A 83 3.35 2.78 6.83
CA MET A 83 3.92 3.30 8.09
C MET A 83 5.02 2.38 8.64
N CYS A 84 4.76 1.06 8.71
CA CYS A 84 5.74 0.08 9.18
C CYS A 84 7.00 0.08 8.30
N SER A 85 6.84 0.17 6.99
CA SER A 85 7.97 0.28 6.05
C SER A 85 8.76 1.57 6.26
N GLY A 86 8.09 2.70 6.51
CA GLY A 86 8.75 3.97 6.82
C GLY A 86 9.55 3.94 8.13
N VAL A 87 9.00 3.34 9.19
CA VAL A 87 9.67 3.22 10.50
C VAL A 87 10.86 2.25 10.47
N ALA A 88 10.82 1.23 9.60
CA ALA A 88 11.91 0.28 9.44
C ALA A 88 13.16 0.87 8.76
N LEU A 89 13.04 2.02 8.08
CA LEU A 89 14.16 2.65 7.39
C LEU A 89 15.19 3.28 8.36
N PRO A 90 16.48 3.31 7.99
CA PRO A 90 17.49 4.00 8.77
C PRO A 90 17.18 5.50 8.95
N LYS A 91 17.77 6.10 9.99
CA LYS A 91 17.60 7.53 10.29
C LYS A 91 17.95 8.40 9.07
N ALA A 92 17.01 9.29 8.71
CA ALA A 92 17.14 10.25 7.61
C ALA A 92 17.47 9.60 6.24
N TYR A 93 17.09 8.34 6.03
CA TYR A 93 17.44 7.60 4.83
C TYR A 93 16.87 8.24 3.55
N LEU A 94 15.63 8.71 3.57
CA LEU A 94 15.00 9.41 2.45
C LEU A 94 15.80 10.64 2.00
N ALA A 95 16.36 11.40 2.96
CA ALA A 95 17.18 12.57 2.66
C ALA A 95 18.59 12.20 2.20
N LYS A 96 19.12 11.05 2.65
CA LYS A 96 20.45 10.57 2.26
C LYS A 96 20.45 10.03 0.82
N GLU A 97 19.44 9.24 0.47
CA GLU A 97 19.34 8.54 -0.83
C GLU A 97 18.34 9.21 -1.79
N TRP A 98 18.01 10.48 -1.58
CA TRP A 98 16.98 11.20 -2.34
C TRP A 98 17.20 11.16 -3.86
N LYS A 99 18.45 11.19 -4.33
CA LYS A 99 18.78 11.09 -5.77
C LYS A 99 18.38 9.74 -6.34
N SER A 100 18.75 8.66 -5.64
CA SER A 100 18.42 7.29 -6.01
C SER A 100 16.91 7.09 -6.03
N LEU A 101 16.22 7.58 -5.00
CA LEU A 101 14.76 7.51 -4.90
C LEU A 101 14.07 8.31 -6.01
N ILE A 102 14.53 9.52 -6.34
CA ILE A 102 13.96 10.30 -7.45
C ILE A 102 14.09 9.55 -8.77
N ILE A 103 15.24 8.93 -9.04
CA ILE A 103 15.45 8.15 -10.28
C ILE A 103 14.49 6.94 -10.33
N LEU A 104 14.31 6.23 -9.22
CA LEU A 104 13.42 5.07 -9.20
C LEU A 104 11.94 5.49 -9.31
N LEU A 105 11.52 6.50 -8.54
CA LEU A 105 10.13 6.88 -8.39
C LEU A 105 9.59 7.78 -9.50
N LEU A 106 10.45 8.49 -10.25
CA LEU A 106 10.02 9.34 -11.36
C LEU A 106 10.29 8.67 -12.72
N PRO A 107 11.51 8.68 -13.30
CA PRO A 107 11.69 8.19 -14.65
C PRO A 107 11.50 6.68 -14.77
N VAL A 108 11.99 5.87 -13.83
CA VAL A 108 11.86 4.41 -13.91
C VAL A 108 10.39 4.00 -13.72
N MET A 109 9.72 4.50 -12.69
CA MET A 109 8.29 4.25 -12.47
C MET A 109 7.43 4.72 -13.65
N THR A 110 7.71 5.89 -14.22
CA THR A 110 6.99 6.39 -15.41
C THR A 110 7.20 5.49 -16.62
N TYR A 111 8.43 5.00 -16.83
CA TYR A 111 8.72 4.04 -17.90
C TYR A 111 7.97 2.72 -17.69
N MET A 112 7.98 2.20 -16.46
CA MET A 112 7.24 0.98 -16.11
C MET A 112 5.74 1.14 -16.37
N TRP A 113 5.16 2.27 -15.95
CA TRP A 113 3.76 2.60 -16.18
C TRP A 113 3.40 2.66 -17.67
N ALA A 114 4.18 3.41 -18.46
CA ALA A 114 3.96 3.53 -19.89
C ALA A 114 4.11 2.19 -20.62
N ALA A 115 5.17 1.43 -20.31
CA ALA A 115 5.40 0.11 -20.90
C ALA A 115 4.25 -0.86 -20.57
N SER A 116 3.81 -0.89 -19.31
CA SER A 116 2.70 -1.74 -18.87
C SER A 116 1.39 -1.34 -19.54
N GLY A 117 1.10 -0.04 -19.64
CA GLY A 117 -0.10 0.47 -20.32
C GLY A 117 -0.14 0.13 -21.81
N LEU A 118 1.00 0.19 -22.50
CA LEU A 118 1.11 -0.22 -23.91
C LEU A 118 0.91 -1.73 -24.08
N ILE A 119 1.49 -2.54 -23.20
CA ILE A 119 1.32 -4.00 -23.22
C ILE A 119 -0.15 -4.37 -22.98
N ILE A 120 -0.78 -3.78 -21.96
CA ILE A 120 -2.19 -4.03 -21.63
C ILE A 120 -3.10 -3.63 -22.79
N TRP A 121 -2.88 -2.45 -23.38
CA TRP A 121 -3.60 -1.99 -24.56
C TRP A 121 -3.47 -2.93 -25.75
N TRP A 122 -2.28 -3.52 -25.93
CA TRP A 122 -2.03 -4.45 -27.03
C TRP A 122 -2.66 -5.83 -26.81
N ILE A 123 -2.70 -6.33 -25.57
CA ILE A 123 -3.21 -7.67 -25.24
C ILE A 123 -4.74 -7.70 -25.17
N ILE A 124 -5.37 -6.70 -24.55
CA ILE A 124 -6.80 -6.72 -24.26
C ILE A 124 -7.54 -6.02 -25.41
N PRO A 125 -8.28 -6.76 -26.26
CA PRO A 125 -9.09 -6.12 -27.28
C PRO A 125 -10.24 -5.34 -26.60
N LYS A 126 -10.58 -4.18 -27.16
CA LYS A 126 -11.70 -3.29 -26.77
C LYS A 126 -11.45 -2.33 -25.59
N ILE A 127 -10.22 -2.17 -25.11
CA ILE A 127 -9.89 -1.09 -24.15
C ILE A 127 -9.15 0.07 -24.83
N ASN A 128 -9.40 1.26 -24.31
CA ASN A 128 -8.80 2.50 -24.79
C ASN A 128 -7.38 2.66 -24.22
N LEU A 129 -6.53 3.45 -24.85
CA LEU A 129 -5.18 3.72 -24.31
C LEU A 129 -5.23 4.36 -22.92
N LEU A 130 -6.20 5.24 -22.65
CA LEU A 130 -6.34 5.87 -21.34
C LEU A 130 -6.83 4.87 -20.27
N GLU A 131 -7.71 3.95 -20.64
CA GLU A 131 -8.16 2.88 -19.75
C GLU A 131 -7.02 1.92 -19.43
N SER A 132 -6.19 1.57 -20.42
CA SER A 132 -5.01 0.73 -20.20
C SER A 132 -3.96 1.42 -19.32
N LEU A 133 -3.77 2.74 -19.46
CA LEU A 133 -2.91 3.54 -18.60
C LEU A 133 -3.45 3.64 -17.17
N ALA A 134 -4.77 3.72 -16.99
CA ALA A 134 -5.40 3.66 -15.67
C ALA A 134 -5.15 2.30 -15.01
N ILE A 135 -5.35 1.19 -15.74
CA ILE A 135 -5.05 -0.16 -15.23
C ILE A 135 -3.55 -0.31 -14.93
N ALA A 136 -2.69 0.21 -15.81
CA ALA A 136 -1.24 0.17 -15.59
C ALA A 136 -0.82 0.91 -14.32
N ALA A 137 -1.49 2.00 -13.95
CA ALA A 137 -1.20 2.73 -12.72
C ALA A 137 -1.41 1.85 -11.47
N CYS A 138 -2.36 0.91 -11.50
CA CYS A 138 -2.60 -0.05 -10.41
C CYS A 138 -1.53 -1.16 -10.34
N VAL A 139 -0.83 -1.46 -11.43
CA VAL A 139 0.18 -2.53 -11.52
C VAL A 139 1.61 -1.99 -11.35
N THR A 140 1.79 -0.68 -11.53
CA THR A 140 3.11 -0.03 -11.48
C THR A 140 3.77 -0.02 -10.08
N PRO A 141 3.06 0.22 -8.96
CA PRO A 141 3.65 0.13 -7.63
C PRO A 141 4.31 -1.23 -7.43
N THR A 142 5.56 -1.21 -6.97
CA THR A 142 6.31 -2.43 -6.69
C THR A 142 6.28 -2.74 -5.20
N ASP A 143 5.93 -3.98 -4.87
CA ASP A 143 5.85 -4.46 -3.49
C ASP A 143 7.01 -5.45 -3.17
N PRO A 144 7.86 -5.16 -2.17
CA PRO A 144 8.93 -6.00 -1.70
C PRO A 144 8.36 -7.19 -0.93
N ILE A 145 7.07 -7.28 -0.65
CA ILE A 145 6.44 -8.51 -0.15
C ILE A 145 6.51 -9.61 -1.22
N LEU A 146 6.31 -9.26 -2.49
CA LEU A 146 6.51 -10.21 -3.60
C LEU A 146 7.99 -10.47 -3.85
N ALA A 147 8.85 -9.47 -3.65
CA ALA A 147 10.30 -9.59 -3.70
C ALA A 147 10.94 -9.87 -2.32
N ASN A 148 10.20 -10.42 -1.35
CA ASN A 148 10.69 -10.51 0.03
C ASN A 148 11.92 -11.40 0.11
N SER A 149 12.01 -12.41 -0.76
CA SER A 149 13.19 -13.26 -0.91
C SER A 149 14.49 -12.48 -1.21
N VAL A 150 14.39 -11.27 -1.77
CA VAL A 150 15.51 -10.38 -2.11
C VAL A 150 15.72 -9.29 -1.06
N VAL A 151 14.67 -8.86 -0.35
CA VAL A 151 14.71 -7.72 0.57
C VAL A 151 14.80 -8.14 2.05
N LYS A 152 14.16 -9.25 2.44
CA LYS A 152 14.07 -9.71 3.85
C LYS A 152 14.31 -11.23 3.98
N GLY A 153 14.60 -11.68 5.19
CA GLY A 153 14.84 -13.09 5.48
C GLY A 153 16.29 -13.54 5.25
N ARG A 154 16.57 -14.79 5.61
CA ARG A 154 17.94 -15.32 5.71
C ARG A 154 18.70 -15.28 4.38
N PHE A 155 18.00 -15.54 3.27
CA PHE A 155 18.60 -15.51 1.94
C PHE A 155 19.02 -14.10 1.55
N ALA A 156 18.12 -13.12 1.66
CA ALA A 156 18.39 -11.72 1.37
C ALA A 156 19.51 -11.15 2.25
N GLU A 157 19.49 -11.44 3.55
CA GLU A 157 20.51 -10.98 4.49
C GLU A 157 21.92 -11.49 4.15
N LYS A 158 22.00 -12.70 3.61
CA LYS A 158 23.28 -13.33 3.25
C LYS A 158 23.80 -12.92 1.88
N HIS A 159 22.92 -12.65 0.92
CA HIS A 159 23.31 -12.46 -0.49
C HIS A 159 23.07 -11.04 -1.04
N VAL A 160 22.29 -10.20 -0.37
CA VAL A 160 21.94 -8.86 -0.84
C VAL A 160 22.49 -7.78 0.10
N PRO A 161 23.33 -6.85 -0.40
CA PRO A 161 23.90 -5.79 0.42
C PRO A 161 22.82 -4.95 1.14
N PRO A 162 23.06 -4.52 2.40
CA PRO A 162 22.09 -3.74 3.17
C PRO A 162 21.62 -2.44 2.47
N HIS A 163 22.49 -1.79 1.70
CA HIS A 163 22.12 -0.55 1.00
C HIS A 163 21.08 -0.80 -0.10
N VAL A 164 21.16 -1.92 -0.82
CA VAL A 164 20.16 -2.29 -1.84
C VAL A 164 18.84 -2.61 -1.17
N ARG A 165 18.86 -3.40 -0.08
CA ARG A 165 17.65 -3.77 0.66
C ARG A 165 16.91 -2.55 1.23
N ASN A 166 17.65 -1.61 1.81
CA ASN A 166 17.09 -0.36 2.33
C ASN A 166 16.53 0.53 1.20
N LEU A 167 17.22 0.58 0.05
CA LEU A 167 16.75 1.37 -1.11
C LEU A 167 15.46 0.80 -1.68
N LEU A 168 15.38 -0.52 -1.87
CA LEU A 168 14.18 -1.20 -2.34
C LEU A 168 13.02 -1.06 -1.34
N SER A 169 13.31 -1.14 -0.03
CA SER A 169 12.28 -0.91 1.00
C SER A 169 11.76 0.54 0.97
N ALA A 170 12.63 1.51 0.73
CA ALA A 170 12.26 2.93 0.65
C ALA A 170 11.51 3.28 -0.63
N GLU A 171 11.91 2.70 -1.76
CA GLU A 171 11.23 2.85 -3.05
C GLU A 171 9.80 2.29 -2.96
N SER A 172 9.63 1.09 -2.43
CA SER A 172 8.29 0.54 -2.23
C SER A 172 7.39 1.33 -1.30
N ALA A 173 7.89 1.75 -0.14
CA ALA A 173 7.09 2.56 0.77
C ALA A 173 6.63 3.89 0.13
N SER A 174 7.37 4.39 -0.86
CA SER A 174 7.10 5.66 -1.53
C SER A 174 6.28 5.52 -2.81
N ASN A 175 6.40 4.38 -3.51
CA ASN A 175 5.74 4.17 -4.80
C ASN A 175 4.22 3.96 -4.66
N ASP A 176 3.75 3.38 -3.55
CA ASP A 176 2.32 3.21 -3.24
C ASP A 176 1.59 4.56 -3.28
N GLY A 177 2.18 5.59 -2.68
CA GLY A 177 1.61 6.95 -2.69
C GLY A 177 1.79 7.67 -4.04
N LEU A 178 2.91 7.46 -4.72
CA LEU A 178 3.21 8.12 -5.99
C LEU A 178 2.47 7.53 -7.20
N ALA A 179 1.77 6.41 -7.03
CA ALA A 179 0.89 5.88 -8.06
C ALA A 179 -0.36 6.74 -8.31
N TYR A 180 -0.77 7.55 -7.32
CA TYR A 180 -1.94 8.42 -7.41
C TYR A 180 -1.88 9.38 -8.63
N PRO A 181 -0.80 10.15 -8.85
CA PRO A 181 -0.63 10.94 -10.07
C PRO A 181 -0.78 10.17 -11.39
N PHE A 182 -0.32 8.91 -11.47
CA PHE A 182 -0.40 8.13 -12.71
C PHE A 182 -1.84 7.68 -13.00
N LEU A 183 -2.56 7.26 -11.96
CA LEU A 183 -3.97 6.88 -12.07
C LEU A 183 -4.83 8.08 -12.47
N PHE A 184 -4.71 9.19 -11.73
CA PHE A 184 -5.56 10.37 -11.94
C PHE A 184 -5.22 11.15 -13.21
N LEU A 185 -4.00 11.04 -13.75
CA LEU A 185 -3.71 11.56 -15.09
C LEU A 185 -4.63 10.92 -16.12
N SER A 186 -4.75 9.59 -16.07
CA SER A 186 -5.59 8.83 -16.99
C SER A 186 -7.07 9.17 -16.81
N ILE A 187 -7.55 9.25 -15.56
CA ILE A 187 -8.93 9.62 -15.22
C ILE A 187 -9.25 11.03 -15.70
N TYR A 188 -8.44 12.04 -15.37
CA TYR A 188 -8.73 13.42 -15.79
C TYR A 188 -8.67 13.59 -17.31
N LEU A 189 -7.83 12.83 -18.02
CA LEU A 189 -7.82 12.82 -19.49
C LEU A 189 -9.07 12.16 -20.09
N MET A 190 -9.74 11.26 -19.36
CA MET A 190 -11.00 10.65 -19.78
C MET A 190 -12.21 11.53 -19.46
N GLU A 191 -12.19 12.24 -18.32
CA GLU A 191 -13.31 13.06 -17.86
C GLU A 191 -13.38 14.44 -18.52
N GLU A 192 -12.23 15.05 -18.83
CA GLU A 192 -12.18 16.41 -19.33
C GLU A 192 -12.11 16.48 -20.87
N VAL A 193 -12.92 17.37 -21.45
CA VAL A 193 -12.98 17.58 -22.90
C VAL A 193 -11.69 18.21 -23.45
N SER A 194 -11.00 19.02 -22.64
CA SER A 194 -9.76 19.71 -23.03
C SER A 194 -8.56 19.12 -22.30
N VAL A 195 -7.56 18.67 -23.08
CA VAL A 195 -6.27 18.17 -22.56
C VAL A 195 -5.59 19.20 -21.66
N GLY A 196 -5.65 20.50 -22.01
CA GLY A 196 -5.05 21.55 -21.18
C GLY A 196 -5.70 21.67 -19.80
N LYS A 197 -7.02 21.51 -19.73
CA LYS A 197 -7.76 21.50 -18.46
C LYS A 197 -7.49 20.23 -17.65
N ALA A 198 -7.41 19.08 -18.30
CA ALA A 198 -7.03 17.81 -17.69
C ALA A 198 -5.64 17.89 -17.03
N ILE A 199 -4.63 18.38 -17.77
CA ILE A 199 -3.26 18.54 -17.27
C ILE A 199 -3.21 19.57 -16.13
N GLY A 200 -3.93 20.69 -16.25
CA GLY A 200 -4.02 21.69 -15.21
C GLY A 200 -4.62 21.15 -13.91
N LYS A 201 -5.72 20.39 -14.01
CA LYS A 201 -6.33 19.69 -12.87
C LYS A 201 -5.39 18.64 -12.29
N TRP A 202 -4.77 17.81 -13.13
CA TRP A 202 -3.83 16.80 -12.69
C TRP A 202 -2.67 17.40 -11.90
N PHE A 203 -2.05 18.47 -12.40
CA PHE A 203 -0.94 19.10 -11.70
C PHE A 203 -1.39 19.74 -10.38
N LEU A 204 -2.53 20.43 -10.37
CA LEU A 204 -3.03 21.10 -9.17
C LEU A 204 -3.51 20.09 -8.11
N PHE A 205 -4.35 19.13 -8.49
CA PHE A 205 -4.98 18.20 -7.56
C PHE A 205 -4.09 17.01 -7.24
N ALA A 206 -3.48 16.35 -8.23
CA ALA A 206 -2.67 15.16 -7.93
C ALA A 206 -1.31 15.53 -7.33
N TRP A 207 -0.56 16.45 -7.94
CA TRP A 207 0.79 16.79 -7.47
C TRP A 207 0.80 17.75 -6.29
N LEU A 208 0.11 18.90 -6.39
CA LEU A 208 0.18 19.93 -5.34
C LEU A 208 -0.75 19.59 -4.17
N TYR A 209 -2.02 19.32 -4.43
CA TYR A 209 -2.99 19.08 -3.37
C TYR A 209 -2.81 17.71 -2.74
N GLN A 210 -2.75 16.61 -3.51
CA GLN A 210 -2.66 15.28 -2.91
C GLN A 210 -1.25 14.96 -2.45
N VAL A 211 -0.27 14.99 -3.35
CA VAL A 211 1.11 14.54 -3.02
C VAL A 211 1.82 15.55 -2.11
N ALA A 212 1.95 16.82 -2.52
CA ALA A 212 2.76 17.77 -1.77
C ALA A 212 2.16 18.10 -0.39
N LEU A 213 0.84 18.30 -0.29
CA LEU A 213 0.18 18.51 1.01
C LEU A 213 0.31 17.28 1.90
N SER A 214 0.11 16.07 1.38
CA SER A 214 0.27 14.84 2.18
C SER A 214 1.70 14.67 2.69
N CYS A 215 2.71 15.02 1.89
CA CYS A 215 4.09 15.06 2.35
C CYS A 215 4.29 16.07 3.48
N VAL A 216 3.73 17.29 3.37
CA VAL A 216 3.83 18.32 4.41
C VAL A 216 3.15 17.86 5.69
N ILE A 217 1.91 17.36 5.61
CA ILE A 217 1.16 16.85 6.76
C ILE A 217 1.91 15.68 7.39
N GLY A 218 2.38 14.72 6.59
CA GLY A 218 3.16 13.57 7.06
C GLY A 218 4.44 13.98 7.80
N VAL A 219 5.16 14.98 7.29
CA VAL A 219 6.35 15.53 7.98
C VAL A 219 5.98 16.20 9.31
N VAL A 220 4.89 16.97 9.35
CA VAL A 220 4.42 17.64 10.58
C VAL A 220 3.99 16.61 11.62
N VAL A 221 3.11 15.67 11.26
CA VAL A 221 2.61 14.61 12.13
C VAL A 221 3.76 13.73 12.62
N GLY A 222 4.65 13.29 11.72
CA GLY A 222 5.82 12.49 12.06
C GLY A 222 6.80 13.24 12.98
N TYR A 223 6.99 14.55 12.79
CA TYR A 223 7.82 15.36 13.67
C TYR A 223 7.23 15.47 15.09
N ILE A 224 5.92 15.74 15.20
CA ILE A 224 5.21 15.81 16.47
C ILE A 224 5.27 14.47 17.18
N ALA A 225 4.94 13.38 16.48
CA ALA A 225 5.02 12.01 16.99
C ALA A 225 6.41 11.68 17.54
N ARG A 226 7.47 12.00 16.78
CA ARG A 226 8.87 11.83 17.24
C ARG A 226 9.16 12.62 18.51
N LYS A 227 8.70 13.87 18.61
CA LYS A 227 8.91 14.71 19.80
C LYS A 227 8.19 14.16 21.03
N LEU A 228 6.96 13.69 20.87
CA LEU A 228 6.17 13.07 21.93
C LEU A 228 6.82 11.77 22.42
N LEU A 229 7.24 10.90 21.50
CA LEU A 229 7.96 9.66 21.83
C LEU A 229 9.26 9.96 22.58
N TYR A 230 10.05 10.92 22.12
CA TYR A 230 11.30 11.30 22.79
C TYR A 230 11.05 11.84 24.21
N LEU A 231 9.98 12.62 24.41
CA LEU A 231 9.59 13.12 25.73
C LEU A 231 9.15 11.99 26.66
N ALA A 232 8.33 11.06 26.15
CA ALA A 232 7.86 9.90 26.89
C ALA A 232 9.01 8.97 27.28
N GLU A 233 9.93 8.68 26.36
CA GLU A 233 11.12 7.85 26.62
C GLU A 233 12.04 8.50 27.66
N ARG A 234 12.33 9.80 27.51
CA ARG A 234 13.14 10.55 28.48
C ARG A 234 12.57 10.50 29.89
N ASN A 235 11.24 10.55 30.00
CA ASN A 235 10.52 10.47 31.28
C ASN A 235 10.25 9.03 31.73
N ARG A 236 10.76 8.02 31.01
CA ARG A 236 10.53 6.58 31.26
C ARG A 236 9.05 6.20 31.33
N LEU A 237 8.22 6.86 30.53
CA LEU A 237 6.77 6.62 30.44
C LEU A 237 6.40 5.54 29.41
N ILE A 238 7.32 5.21 28.48
CA ILE A 238 7.07 4.25 27.40
C ILE A 238 8.14 3.15 27.39
N ASP A 239 7.70 1.92 27.15
CA ASP A 239 8.53 0.75 26.92
C ASP A 239 8.88 0.59 25.43
N LYS A 240 9.86 -0.27 25.12
CA LYS A 240 10.33 -0.45 23.74
C LYS A 240 9.31 -1.16 22.83
N GLU A 241 8.43 -2.00 23.37
CA GLU A 241 7.44 -2.76 22.59
C GLU A 241 6.30 -1.85 22.12
N SER A 242 5.96 -0.85 22.93
CA SER A 242 4.97 0.19 22.60
C SER A 242 5.35 1.08 21.40
N PHE A 243 6.60 1.09 20.92
CA PHE A 243 7.00 1.90 19.76
C PHE A 243 6.32 1.44 18.45
N LEU A 244 6.25 0.13 18.21
CA LEU A 244 5.61 -0.40 17.01
C LEU A 244 4.09 -0.21 17.08
N VAL A 245 3.52 -0.46 18.26
CA VAL A 245 2.09 -0.23 18.53
C VAL A 245 1.73 1.23 18.30
N PHE A 246 2.56 2.17 18.74
CA PHE A 246 2.36 3.59 18.51
C PHE A 246 2.37 3.94 17.02
N ALA A 247 3.28 3.37 16.23
CA ALA A 247 3.32 3.59 14.78
C ALA A 247 2.04 3.09 14.09
N ILE A 248 1.58 1.88 14.44
CA ILE A 248 0.33 1.30 13.91
C ILE A 248 -0.88 2.16 14.32
N ALA A 249 -0.98 2.53 15.59
CA ALA A 249 -2.05 3.37 16.10
C ALA A 249 -2.08 4.74 15.42
N LEU A 250 -0.92 5.35 15.19
CA LEU A 250 -0.79 6.59 14.45
C LEU A 250 -1.27 6.45 13.01
N ALA A 251 -0.88 5.37 12.31
CA ALA A 251 -1.28 5.11 10.92
C ALA A 251 -2.80 5.01 10.76
N VAL A 252 -3.45 4.20 11.62
CA VAL A 252 -4.90 4.02 11.60
C VAL A 252 -5.60 5.32 11.97
N SER A 253 -5.19 5.95 13.07
CA SER A 253 -5.82 7.18 13.56
C SER A 253 -5.71 8.31 12.55
N TYR A 254 -4.54 8.47 11.92
CA TYR A 254 -4.30 9.47 10.88
C TYR A 254 -5.19 9.25 9.64
N SER A 255 -5.26 8.01 9.16
CA SER A 255 -6.05 7.66 7.97
C SER A 255 -7.54 7.95 8.18
N TYR A 256 -8.08 7.64 9.36
CA TYR A 256 -9.49 7.92 9.67
C TYR A 256 -9.77 9.38 10.03
N LEU A 257 -8.79 10.11 10.57
CA LEU A 257 -8.96 11.54 10.84
C LEU A 257 -9.06 12.33 9.52
N ILE A 258 -8.25 11.99 8.52
CA ILE A 258 -8.35 12.55 7.16
C ILE A 258 -9.71 12.21 6.54
N SER A 259 -10.15 10.96 6.66
CA SER A 259 -11.48 10.51 6.22
C SER A 259 -12.61 11.32 6.85
N PHE A 260 -12.53 11.57 8.16
CA PHE A 260 -13.53 12.33 8.91
C PHE A 260 -13.65 13.79 8.46
N TYR A 261 -12.54 14.42 8.06
CA TYR A 261 -12.55 15.78 7.53
C TYR A 261 -12.92 15.88 6.05
N GLY A 262 -13.33 14.77 5.41
CA GLY A 262 -13.81 14.76 4.02
C GLY A 262 -12.71 14.96 2.99
N LEU A 263 -11.45 14.66 3.33
CA LEU A 263 -10.29 14.77 2.42
C LEU A 263 -10.07 13.48 1.59
N ASN A 264 -11.12 12.70 1.38
CA ASN A 264 -11.06 11.34 0.85
C ASN A 264 -11.31 11.22 -0.67
N ASP A 265 -11.35 12.33 -1.39
CA ASP A 265 -11.63 12.36 -2.83
C ASP A 265 -10.37 12.14 -3.69
#